data_AF-A0A9E4HCB2-F1
#
_entry.id   AF-A0A9E4HCB2-F1
#
_cell.length_a   1.000
_cell.length_b   1.000
_cell.length_c   1.000
_cell.angle_alpha   90.00
_cell.angle_beta   90.00
_cell.angle_gamma   90.00
#
_symmetry.space_group_name_H-M   'P 1'
#
loop_
_entity.id
_entity.type
_entity.pdbx_description
1 polymer ?
#
loop_
_entity_poly.entity_id
_entity_poly.type
_entity_poly.pdbx_seq_one_letter_code
_entity_poly.pdbx_strand_id
1 'polypeptide(L)'
;MLERFQHKAYTLRRNVLKVFGGAFHIFGPDGELVFFSKQKAFKIREDIRLYSDENVTEEILWIQARNIVDFAAAYDVIDSTNDQKVGGLTRKGWGSMFRDQWTIMDADDVEVGQTCRE
;
A
#
# COMPACT_ATOMS: atom_id res chain seq x y z
N MET A 1 -16.58 9.21 3.03
CA MET A 1 -15.38 8.91 2.23
C MET A 1 -14.32 9.93 2.63
N LEU A 2 -13.33 9.52 3.42
CA LEU A 2 -12.39 10.42 4.12
C LEU A 2 -11.67 11.34 3.11
N GLU A 3 -11.62 12.66 3.38
CA GLU A 3 -11.03 13.66 2.47
C GLU A 3 -9.59 13.32 2.02
N ARG A 4 -8.83 12.63 2.89
CA ARG A 4 -7.47 12.15 2.66
C ARG A 4 -7.25 11.29 1.41
N PHE A 5 -8.30 10.70 0.82
CA PHE A 5 -8.21 9.90 -0.41
C PHE A 5 -8.52 10.68 -1.69
N GLN A 6 -9.01 11.91 -1.58
CA GLN A 6 -9.51 12.68 -2.71
C GLN A 6 -8.42 13.45 -3.46
N HIS A 7 -7.18 13.44 -2.94
CA HIS A 7 -6.08 14.12 -3.61
C HIS A 7 -5.62 13.36 -4.86
N LYS A 8 -5.31 14.11 -5.92
CA LYS A 8 -4.76 13.56 -7.17
C LYS A 8 -3.27 13.24 -7.09
N ALA A 9 -2.58 13.75 -6.08
CA ALA A 9 -1.15 13.60 -5.91
C ALA A 9 -0.80 13.48 -4.43
N TYR A 10 0.23 12.68 -4.13
CA TYR A 10 0.75 12.45 -2.79
C TYR A 10 2.26 12.50 -2.80
N THR A 11 2.86 13.04 -1.74
CA THR A 11 4.31 13.04 -1.54
C THR A 11 4.68 12.03 -0.47
N LEU A 12 5.42 10.99 -0.85
CA LEU A 12 5.93 9.98 0.07
C LEU A 12 7.35 10.33 0.51
N ARG A 13 7.57 10.52 1.82
CA ARG A 13 8.88 10.73 2.43
C ARG A 13 9.25 9.52 3.28
N ARG A 14 10.46 8.99 3.08
CA ARG A 14 10.99 7.89 3.88
C ARG A 14 12.00 8.42 4.88
N ASN A 15 11.80 8.12 6.16
CA ASN A 15 12.82 8.36 7.18
C ASN A 15 13.70 7.11 7.33
N VAL A 16 14.94 7.18 6.84
CA VAL A 16 15.91 6.08 6.80
C VAL A 16 16.85 6.04 8.00
N LEU A 17 16.78 7.03 8.92
CA LEU A 17 17.72 7.18 10.04
C LEU A 17 17.33 6.38 11.30
N LYS A 18 16.25 5.59 11.26
CA LYS A 18 15.84 4.76 12.40
C LYS A 18 16.60 3.43 12.37
N VAL A 19 17.46 3.22 13.37
CA VAL A 19 18.34 2.04 13.55
C VAL A 19 17.57 0.71 13.55
N PHE A 20 16.26 0.73 13.84
CA PHE A 20 15.37 -0.42 13.76
C PHE A 20 14.00 -0.03 13.15
N GLY A 21 13.81 -0.31 11.85
CA GLY A 21 12.53 -0.16 11.15
C GLY A 21 12.35 1.21 10.48
N GLY A 22 12.00 1.20 9.18
CA GLY A 22 11.71 2.41 8.42
C GLY A 22 10.34 3.02 8.77
N ALA A 23 10.15 4.30 8.47
CA ALA A 23 8.84 4.92 8.48
C ALA A 23 8.61 5.70 7.18
N PHE A 24 7.35 5.74 6.75
CA PHE A 24 6.90 6.56 5.65
C PHE A 24 5.88 7.58 6.13
N HIS A 25 6.07 8.81 5.70
CA HIS A 25 5.12 9.90 5.86
C HIS A 25 4.58 10.22 4.48
N ILE A 26 3.27 10.17 4.33
CA ILE A 26 2.59 10.49 3.09
C ILE A 26 1.85 11.81 3.30
N PHE A 27 2.19 12.79 2.48
CA PHE A 27 1.64 14.13 2.54
C PHE A 27 0.71 14.39 1.36
N GLY A 28 -0.37 15.13 1.61
CA GLY A 28 -1.22 15.69 0.57
C GLY A 28 -0.52 16.84 -0.17
N PRO A 29 -1.16 17.40 -1.21
CA PRO A 29 -0.61 18.51 -2.00
C PRO A 29 -0.26 19.75 -1.19
N ASP A 30 -1.04 20.01 -0.13
CA ASP A 30 -0.88 21.19 0.74
C ASP A 30 0.19 20.99 1.83
N GLY A 31 0.89 19.83 1.83
CA GLY A 31 1.91 19.49 2.81
C GLY A 31 1.36 18.94 4.14
N GLU A 32 0.05 18.73 4.24
CA GLU A 32 -0.59 18.05 5.37
C GLU A 32 -0.21 16.56 5.40
N LEU A 33 0.06 16.02 6.59
CA LEU A 33 0.26 14.57 6.77
C LEU A 33 -1.10 13.87 6.65
N VAL A 34 -1.27 13.06 5.61
CA VAL A 34 -2.53 12.34 5.34
C VAL A 34 -2.48 10.87 5.73
N PHE A 35 -1.29 10.26 5.65
CA PHE A 35 -1.04 8.90 6.13
C PHE A 35 0.36 8.76 6.72
N PHE A 36 0.46 7.85 7.68
CA PHE A 36 1.73 7.42 8.27
C PHE A 36 1.85 5.89 8.18
N SER A 37 3.04 5.38 7.86
CA SER A 37 3.31 3.95 7.88
C SER A 37 4.58 3.64 8.66
N LYS A 38 4.49 2.72 9.61
CA LYS A 38 5.61 2.25 10.42
C LYS A 38 6.00 0.84 10.00
N GLN A 39 7.19 0.67 9.43
CA GLN A 39 7.73 -0.66 9.13
C GLN A 39 8.28 -1.27 10.42
N LYS A 40 7.72 -2.41 10.83
CA LYS A 40 8.33 -3.20 11.91
C LYS A 40 9.60 -3.84 11.36
N ALA A 41 10.72 -3.72 12.07
CA ALA A 41 12.01 -4.28 11.66
C ALA A 41 11.99 -5.82 11.40
N PHE A 42 10.98 -6.52 11.94
CA PHE A 42 10.82 -7.98 11.84
C PHE A 42 9.64 -8.43 10.96
N LYS A 43 8.75 -7.54 10.51
CA LYS A 43 7.70 -7.93 9.56
C LYS A 43 8.27 -7.81 8.15
N ILE A 44 8.24 -8.91 7.43
CA ILE A 44 8.51 -8.98 5.99
C ILE A 44 7.56 -8.00 5.28
N ARG A 45 7.89 -7.57 4.05
CA ARG A 45 7.11 -6.63 3.19
C ARG A 45 5.65 -7.04 2.92
N GLU A 46 5.18 -8.10 3.57
CA GLU A 46 3.88 -8.74 3.46
C GLU A 46 2.78 -8.06 4.27
N ASP A 47 3.09 -7.19 5.23
CA ASP A 47 2.11 -6.50 6.08
C ASP A 47 2.45 -5.01 6.19
N ILE A 48 1.72 -4.19 5.42
CA ILE A 48 1.86 -2.73 5.40
C ILE A 48 0.57 -2.13 5.93
N ARG A 49 0.70 -1.19 6.87
CA ARG A 49 -0.44 -0.49 7.47
C ARG A 49 -0.27 1.00 7.30
N LEU A 50 -1.36 1.69 7.00
CA LEU A 50 -1.44 3.14 6.97
C LEU A 50 -2.29 3.61 8.15
N TYR A 51 -1.77 4.57 8.88
CA TYR A 51 -2.39 5.17 10.04
C TYR A 51 -2.73 6.64 9.78
N SER A 52 -3.65 7.16 10.58
CA SER A 52 -4.05 8.57 10.54
C SER A 52 -2.92 9.54 10.89
N ASP A 53 -2.03 9.14 11.80
CA ASP A 53 -0.97 9.99 12.34
C ASP A 53 0.25 9.17 12.82
N GLU A 54 1.30 9.88 13.26
CA GLU A 54 2.55 9.28 13.75
C GLU A 54 2.42 8.55 15.10
N ASN A 55 1.39 8.88 15.87
CA ASN A 55 1.08 8.23 17.16
C ASN A 55 0.36 6.89 16.95
N VAL A 56 0.04 6.52 15.71
CA VAL A 56 -0.57 5.22 15.37
C VAL A 56 -1.94 5.08 16.05
N THR A 57 -2.74 6.16 16.06
CA THR A 57 -4.03 6.21 16.76
C THR A 57 -5.11 5.40 16.07
N GLU A 58 -5.21 5.53 14.75
CA GLU A 58 -6.24 4.92 13.93
C GLU A 58 -5.59 4.27 12.71
N GLU A 59 -5.87 2.98 12.49
CA GLU A 59 -5.50 2.28 11.27
C GLU A 59 -6.55 2.55 10.20
N ILE A 60 -6.12 3.06 9.05
CA ILE A 60 -6.99 3.47 7.95
C ILE A 60 -7.00 2.42 6.84
N LEU A 61 -5.83 1.88 6.52
CA LEU A 61 -5.69 0.89 5.47
C LEU A 61 -4.71 -0.19 5.90
N TRP A 62 -5.01 -1.41 5.50
CA TRP A 62 -4.15 -2.56 5.65
C TRP A 62 -3.92 -3.21 4.30
N ILE A 63 -2.65 -3.32 3.93
CA ILE A 63 -2.19 -3.96 2.71
C ILE A 63 -1.47 -5.24 3.13
N GLN A 64 -2.05 -6.39 2.80
CA GLN A 64 -1.50 -7.70 3.17
C GLN A 64 -1.19 -8.54 1.95
N ALA A 65 -0.09 -9.29 2.00
CA ALA A 65 0.23 -10.27 0.97
C ALA A 65 -0.77 -11.44 1.02
N ARG A 66 -1.21 -11.88 -0.17
CA ARG A 66 -2.01 -13.09 -0.33
C ARG A 66 -1.05 -14.27 -0.49
N ASN A 67 -1.25 -15.33 0.31
CA ASN A 67 -0.54 -16.59 0.10
C ASN A 67 -1.07 -17.26 -1.16
N ILE A 68 -0.46 -16.95 -2.30
CA ILE A 68 -0.73 -17.65 -3.56
C ILE A 68 0.39 -18.67 -3.76
N VAL A 69 0.03 -19.91 -4.06
CA VAL A 69 0.96 -21.03 -4.28
C VAL A 69 1.80 -20.85 -5.55
N ASP A 70 1.56 -19.78 -6.31
CA ASP A 70 2.22 -19.49 -7.58
C ASP A 70 3.07 -18.23 -7.53
N PHE A 71 4.13 -18.24 -8.34
CA PHE A 71 5.29 -17.33 -8.41
C PHE A 71 4.99 -15.82 -8.70
N ALA A 72 3.80 -15.31 -8.38
CA ALA A 72 3.38 -13.91 -8.53
C ALA A 72 3.04 -13.28 -7.16
N ALA A 73 3.61 -12.11 -6.87
CA ALA A 73 3.28 -11.37 -5.66
C ALA A 73 1.89 -10.73 -5.80
N ALA A 74 0.98 -11.02 -4.86
CA ALA A 74 -0.35 -10.43 -4.81
C ALA A 74 -0.62 -9.84 -3.42
N TYR A 75 -1.33 -8.72 -3.38
CA TYR A 75 -1.65 -7.98 -2.17
C TYR A 75 -3.12 -7.58 -2.17
N ASP A 76 -3.78 -7.73 -1.03
CA ASP A 76 -5.12 -7.22 -0.79
C ASP A 76 -5.04 -5.89 -0.05
N VAL A 77 -5.89 -4.94 -0.45
CA VAL A 77 -6.05 -3.63 0.19
C VAL A 77 -7.37 -3.63 0.93
N ILE A 78 -7.32 -3.48 2.24
CA ILE A 78 -8.45 -3.54 3.17
C ILE A 78 -8.62 -2.16 3.82
N ASP A 79 -9.84 -1.63 3.78
CA ASP A 79 -10.26 -0.51 4.61
C ASP A 79 -10.45 -1.01 6.04
N SER A 80 -9.50 -0.66 6.90
CA SER A 80 -9.47 -1.07 8.30
C SER A 80 -10.59 -0.43 9.14
N THR A 81 -11.23 0.64 8.64
CA THR A 81 -12.34 1.28 9.37
C THR A 81 -13.63 0.45 9.28
N ASN A 82 -13.81 -0.28 8.18
CA ASN A 82 -14.99 -1.10 7.91
C ASN A 82 -14.69 -2.61 7.82
N ASP A 83 -13.42 -2.99 7.89
CA ASP A 83 -12.89 -4.34 7.66
C ASP A 83 -13.31 -4.91 6.29
N GLN A 84 -13.27 -4.06 5.25
CA GLN A 84 -13.72 -4.40 3.90
C GLN A 84 -12.58 -4.32 2.91
N LYS A 85 -12.47 -5.34 2.05
CA LYS A 85 -11.56 -5.30 0.91
C LYS A 85 -12.05 -4.26 -0.08
N VAL A 86 -11.17 -3.33 -0.44
CA VAL A 86 -11.46 -2.26 -1.41
C VAL A 86 -10.75 -2.48 -2.74
N GLY A 87 -9.77 -3.38 -2.79
CA GLY A 87 -9.06 -3.71 -4.01
C GLY A 87 -7.88 -4.64 -3.77
N GLY A 88 -7.09 -4.85 -4.82
CA GLY A 88 -5.87 -5.63 -4.76
C GLY A 88 -4.85 -5.23 -5.82
N LEU A 89 -3.61 -5.64 -5.60
CA LEU A 89 -2.53 -5.49 -6.57
C LEU A 89 -1.90 -6.85 -6.83
N THR A 90 -1.82 -7.26 -8.09
CA THR A 90 -1.13 -8.49 -8.48
C THR A 90 -0.04 -8.21 -9.49
N ARG A 91 1.14 -8.81 -9.29
CA ARG A 91 2.24 -8.72 -10.22
C ARG A 91 2.05 -9.71 -11.35
N LYS A 92 2.21 -9.28 -12.60
CA LYS A 92 2.13 -10.20 -13.75
C LYS A 92 3.38 -11.09 -13.79
N GLY A 93 3.20 -12.40 -13.68
CA GLY A 93 4.29 -13.38 -13.67
C GLY A 93 4.80 -13.78 -15.06
N TRP A 94 6.13 -13.93 -15.16
CA TRP A 94 6.92 -14.66 -16.17
C TRP A 94 6.95 -14.11 -17.61
N GLY A 95 7.59 -12.94 -17.74
CA GLY A 95 8.31 -12.51 -18.95
C GLY A 95 9.37 -11.48 -18.57
N SER A 96 10.60 -11.59 -19.06
CA SER A 96 11.70 -10.67 -18.70
C SER A 96 11.40 -9.20 -19.02
N MET A 97 10.41 -8.94 -19.88
CA MET A 97 9.93 -7.60 -20.24
C MET A 97 8.79 -7.04 -19.35
N PHE A 98 8.18 -7.85 -18.46
CA PHE A 98 6.99 -7.44 -17.67
C PHE A 98 7.20 -7.51 -16.15
N ARG A 99 8.45 -7.62 -15.69
CA ARG A 99 8.76 -7.76 -14.27
C ARG A 99 8.22 -6.60 -13.42
N ASP A 100 8.00 -5.43 -14.00
CA ASP A 100 7.55 -4.24 -13.26
C ASP A 100 6.10 -3.85 -13.58
N GLN A 101 5.32 -4.77 -14.17
CA GLN A 101 3.90 -4.57 -14.41
C GLN A 101 3.06 -5.08 -13.24
N TRP A 102 2.19 -4.19 -12.74
CA TRP A 102 1.20 -4.49 -11.72
C TRP A 102 -0.20 -4.36 -12.32
N THR A 103 -1.08 -5.27 -11.93
CA THR A 103 -2.50 -5.21 -12.25
C THR A 103 -3.23 -4.73 -11.00
N ILE A 104 -4.09 -3.74 -11.16
CA ILE A 104 -4.97 -3.20 -10.13
C ILE A 104 -6.29 -3.95 -10.25
N MET A 105 -6.76 -4.50 -9.13
CA MET A 105 -8.01 -5.22 -9.02
C MET A 105 -8.97 -4.44 -8.13
N ASP A 106 -10.26 -4.54 -8.40
CA ASP A 106 -11.31 -4.06 -7.50
C ASP A 106 -11.55 -5.03 -6.32
N ALA A 107 -12.58 -4.74 -5.52
CA ALA A 107 -12.95 -5.54 -4.36
C ALA A 107 -13.28 -7.00 -4.72
N ASP A 108 -13.84 -7.24 -5.92
CA ASP A 108 -14.27 -8.54 -6.43
C ASP A 108 -13.17 -9.28 -7.21
N ASP A 109 -11.91 -8.81 -7.13
CA ASP A 109 -10.76 -9.33 -7.89
C ASP A 109 -10.90 -9.18 -9.42
N VAL A 110 -11.72 -8.24 -9.89
CA VAL A 110 -11.81 -7.91 -11.32
C VAL A 110 -10.73 -6.88 -11.66
N GLU A 111 -10.00 -7.12 -12.76
CA GLU A 111 -9.00 -6.18 -13.25
C GLU A 111 -9.64 -4.85 -13.68
N VAL A 112 -9.16 -3.76 -13.10
CA VAL A 112 -9.61 -2.39 -13.42
C VAL A 112 -8.52 -1.51 -14.03
N GLY A 113 -7.27 -1.98 -14.03
CA GLY A 113 -6.18 -1.24 -14.64
C GLY A 113 -4.82 -1.88 -14.43
N GLN A 114 -3.79 -1.26 -15.00
CA GLN A 114 -2.41 -1.73 -14.90
C GLN A 114 -1.46 -0.55 -14.69
N THR A 115 -0.39 -0.78 -13.94
CA THR A 115 0.74 0.15 -13.80
C THR A 115 1.97 -0.53 -14.39
N CYS A 116 2.78 0.24 -15.12
CA CYS A 116 4.07 -0.20 -15.62
C CYS A 116 5.10 0.84 -15.19
N ARG A 117 6.26 0.37 -14.75
CA ARG A 117 7.40 1.26 -14.55
C ARG A 117 7.98 1.61 -15.92
N GLU A 118 8.00 2.89 -16.27
CA GLU A 118 8.76 3.41 -17.42
C GLU A 118 10.28 3.33 -17.17
#